data_AF-A0A831KPA5-F1
#
_entry.id   AF-A0A831KPA5-F1
#
_cell.length_a   1.000
_cell.length_b   1.000
_cell.length_c   1.000
_cell.angle_alpha   90.00
_cell.angle_beta   90.00
_cell.angle_gamma   90.00
#
_symmetry.space_group_name_H-M   'P 1'
#
loop_
_entity.id
_entity.type
_entity.pdbx_description
1 polymer ?
#
loop_
_entity_poly.entity_id
_entity_poly.type
_entity_poly.pdbx_seq_one_letter_code
_entity_poly.pdbx_strand_id
1 'polypeptide(L)'
;MKGGDFGCKPLDMFIRAVEHKCKKNRKKYRTYKLVDSVRTERGPRQTTVLNLGADFKLPKEHWKELANCIEEIITEQQTIFEYPKKMRTLAEQYARRIIRKQASVIDEEKPSPPDYARVDLPAWQAGRDITHLFFESHEFRLGQRPAPVQGLSQGIIVHGLFPDG
;
A
#
# COMPACT_ATOMS: atom_id res chain seq x y z
N MET A 1 16.18 -20.53 -16.19
CA MET A 1 15.55 -19.21 -15.89
C MET A 1 14.14 -19.48 -15.41
N LYS A 2 13.86 -19.34 -14.11
CA LYS A 2 12.47 -19.43 -13.63
C LYS A 2 11.82 -18.08 -13.90
N GLY A 3 10.97 -18.02 -14.94
CA GLY A 3 10.10 -16.87 -15.14
C GLY A 3 9.31 -16.65 -13.85
N GLY A 4 9.53 -15.50 -13.21
CA GLY A 4 8.74 -15.09 -12.07
C GLY A 4 7.34 -14.83 -12.55
N ASP A 5 6.48 -15.84 -12.40
CA ASP A 5 5.04 -15.70 -12.56
C ASP A 5 4.53 -14.82 -11.42
N PHE A 6 4.65 -13.50 -11.62
CA PHE A 6 4.01 -12.45 -10.82
C PHE A 6 2.52 -12.34 -11.15
N GLY A 7 1.93 -13.35 -11.82
CA GLY A 7 0.49 -13.49 -11.91
C GLY A 7 -0.09 -13.33 -10.52
N CYS A 8 -0.95 -12.32 -10.37
CA CYS A 8 -1.68 -11.98 -9.17
C CYS A 8 -2.37 -13.26 -8.68
N LYS A 9 -1.72 -14.00 -7.77
CA LYS A 9 -2.29 -15.24 -7.27
C LYS A 9 -3.56 -14.85 -6.52
N PRO A 10 -4.74 -15.37 -6.90
CA PRO A 10 -5.96 -15.08 -6.17
C PRO A 10 -5.73 -15.51 -4.72
N LEU A 11 -5.85 -14.56 -3.80
CA LEU A 11 -5.60 -14.76 -2.39
C LEU A 11 -6.90 -15.24 -1.80
N ASP A 12 -7.11 -16.54 -1.61
CA ASP A 12 -8.40 -17.01 -1.10
C ASP A 12 -8.51 -16.70 0.42
N MET A 13 -8.86 -15.45 0.73
CA MET A 13 -8.93 -14.95 2.09
C MET A 13 -10.24 -15.34 2.76
N PHE A 14 -10.15 -15.66 4.06
CA PHE A 14 -11.31 -15.97 4.89
C PHE A 14 -11.08 -15.59 6.36
N ILE A 15 -12.17 -15.43 7.09
CA ILE A 15 -12.15 -15.18 8.53
C ILE A 15 -12.40 -16.49 9.27
N ARG A 16 -11.55 -16.80 10.25
CA ARG A 16 -11.76 -17.92 11.18
C ARG A 16 -11.93 -17.44 12.61
N ALA A 17 -12.80 -18.12 13.35
CA ALA A 17 -12.88 -18.01 14.79
C ALA A 17 -11.93 -19.01 15.46
N VAL A 18 -11.22 -18.56 16.48
CA VAL A 18 -10.38 -19.39 17.33
C VAL A 18 -10.96 -19.35 18.73
N GLU A 19 -11.36 -20.51 19.24
CA GLU A 19 -11.83 -20.65 20.61
C GLU A 19 -10.66 -20.80 21.56
N HIS A 20 -10.73 -20.06 22.66
CA HIS A 20 -9.76 -20.15 23.75
C HIS A 20 -10.49 -20.47 25.04
N LYS A 21 -9.81 -21.24 25.89
CA LYS A 21 -10.29 -21.56 27.23
C LYS A 21 -9.35 -20.94 28.24
N CYS A 22 -9.84 -20.00 29.03
CA CYS A 22 -9.05 -19.43 30.11
C CYS A 22 -8.84 -20.49 31.21
N LYS A 23 -7.58 -20.84 31.51
CA LYS A 23 -7.25 -21.87 32.52
C LYS A 23 -7.72 -21.49 33.94
N LYS A 24 -7.67 -20.19 34.27
CA LYS A 24 -8.00 -19.67 35.60
C LYS A 24 -9.52 -19.62 35.86
N ASN A 25 -10.27 -18.99 34.95
CA ASN A 25 -11.72 -18.76 35.16
C ASN A 25 -12.62 -19.78 34.43
N ARG A 26 -12.04 -20.75 33.71
CA ARG A 26 -12.73 -21.69 32.80
C ARG A 26 -13.65 -21.04 31.74
N LYS A 27 -13.69 -19.71 31.64
CA LYS A 27 -14.46 -18.96 30.63
C LYS A 27 -13.90 -19.23 29.24
N LYS A 28 -14.80 -19.50 28.30
CA LYS A 28 -14.51 -19.61 26.88
C LYS A 28 -14.59 -18.22 26.25
N TYR A 29 -13.60 -17.85 25.46
CA TYR A 29 -13.64 -16.64 24.65
C TYR A 29 -13.22 -16.95 23.22
N ARG A 30 -13.64 -16.12 22.27
CA ARG A 30 -13.33 -16.30 20.86
C ARG A 30 -12.52 -15.12 20.36
N THR A 31 -11.54 -15.40 19.52
CA THR A 31 -10.78 -14.38 18.79
C THR A 31 -10.90 -14.66 17.30
N TYR A 32 -10.88 -13.62 16.50
CA TYR A 32 -11.04 -13.74 15.05
C TYR A 32 -9.73 -13.40 14.34
N LYS A 33 -9.48 -14.10 13.24
CA LYS A 33 -8.28 -13.94 12.41
C LYS A 33 -8.66 -13.93 10.93
N LEU A 34 -8.09 -12.98 10.19
CA LEU A 34 -8.07 -13.00 8.74
C LEU A 34 -6.91 -13.90 8.28
N VAL A 35 -7.22 -14.87 7.43
CA VAL A 35 -6.31 -15.90 6.96
C VAL A 35 -6.34 -15.90 5.44
N ASP A 36 -5.16 -16.02 4.85
CA ASP A 36 -4.96 -16.22 3.41
C ASP A 36 -4.65 -17.70 3.15
N SER A 37 -5.26 -18.28 2.12
CA SER A 37 -5.09 -19.66 1.71
C SER A 37 -4.45 -19.73 0.33
N VAL A 38 -3.15 -20.04 0.29
CA VAL A 38 -2.36 -20.12 -0.94
C VAL A 38 -2.17 -21.58 -1.36
N ARG A 39 -2.50 -21.93 -2.61
CA ARG A 39 -2.24 -23.28 -3.12
C ARG A 39 -0.76 -23.46 -3.43
N THR A 40 -0.15 -24.48 -2.84
CA THR A 40 1.22 -24.91 -3.13
C THR A 40 1.21 -26.32 -3.71
N GLU A 41 2.33 -26.74 -4.32
CA GLU A 41 2.53 -28.11 -4.84
C GLU A 41 2.21 -29.18 -3.78
N ARG A 42 2.47 -28.89 -2.49
CA ARG A 42 2.26 -29.81 -1.37
C ARG A 42 0.88 -29.74 -0.72
N GLY A 43 0.01 -28.81 -1.13
CA GLY A 43 -1.23 -28.57 -0.39
C GLY A 43 -1.65 -27.09 -0.37
N PRO A 44 -2.90 -26.78 -0.01
CA PRO A 44 -3.26 -25.44 0.42
C PRO A 44 -2.51 -25.10 1.71
N ARG A 45 -1.84 -23.95 1.73
CA ARG A 45 -1.10 -23.42 2.87
C ARG A 45 -1.83 -22.19 3.40
N GLN A 46 -2.17 -22.22 4.69
CA GLN A 46 -2.86 -21.13 5.35
C GLN A 46 -1.90 -20.23 6.13
N THR A 47 -1.96 -18.93 5.90
CA THR A 47 -1.15 -17.91 6.58
C THR A 47 -2.05 -16.89 7.26
N THR A 48 -1.77 -16.54 8.52
CA THR A 48 -2.55 -15.50 9.20
C THR A 48 -2.10 -14.12 8.75
N VAL A 49 -2.98 -13.39 8.07
CA VAL A 49 -2.74 -12.05 7.55
C VAL A 49 -2.85 -11.03 8.68
N LEU A 50 -4.00 -11.00 9.37
CA LEU A 50 -4.33 -10.04 10.41
C LEU A 50 -5.07 -10.69 11.59
N ASN A 51 -4.72 -10.30 12.81
CA ASN A 51 -5.51 -10.63 14.00
C ASN A 51 -6.60 -9.57 14.19
N LEU A 52 -7.86 -9.96 14.11
CA LEU A 52 -9.03 -9.07 14.28
C LEU A 52 -9.36 -8.86 15.75
N GLY A 53 -8.95 -9.78 16.62
CA GLY A 53 -9.17 -9.68 18.08
C GLY A 53 -10.49 -10.28 18.53
N ALA A 54 -10.85 -10.05 19.80
CA ALA A 54 -12.12 -10.51 20.38
C ALA A 54 -13.27 -9.50 20.19
N ASP A 55 -12.95 -8.23 19.94
CA ASP A 55 -13.92 -7.14 19.75
C ASP A 55 -14.55 -7.11 18.35
N PHE A 56 -14.22 -8.08 17.50
CA PHE A 56 -14.81 -8.23 16.17
C PHE A 56 -16.26 -8.74 16.28
N LYS A 57 -17.21 -7.89 15.87
CA LYS A 57 -18.67 -8.07 16.09
C LYS A 57 -19.47 -8.36 14.82
N LEU A 58 -18.83 -8.68 13.69
CA LEU A 58 -19.54 -8.93 12.44
C LEU A 58 -20.23 -10.31 12.45
N PRO A 59 -21.51 -10.42 12.03
CA PRO A 59 -22.18 -11.72 11.84
C PRO A 59 -21.43 -12.63 10.87
N LYS A 60 -21.54 -13.95 11.09
CA LYS A 60 -20.81 -14.95 10.30
C LYS A 60 -21.18 -14.94 8.82
N GLU A 61 -22.41 -14.59 8.48
CA GLU A 61 -22.88 -14.47 7.09
C GLU A 61 -21.99 -13.50 6.29
N HIS A 62 -21.62 -12.37 6.89
CA HIS A 62 -20.86 -11.32 6.24
C HIS A 62 -19.35 -11.52 6.28
N TRP A 63 -18.84 -12.63 6.84
CA TRP A 63 -17.40 -12.85 6.94
C TRP A 63 -16.73 -13.04 5.59
N LYS A 64 -17.36 -13.77 4.68
CA LYS A 64 -16.79 -13.99 3.33
C LYS A 64 -16.86 -12.70 2.52
N GLU A 65 -17.96 -11.96 2.62
CA GLU A 65 -18.10 -10.64 1.99
C GLU A 65 -17.00 -9.67 2.47
N LEU A 66 -16.78 -9.58 3.78
CA LEU A 66 -15.71 -8.74 4.33
C LEU A 66 -14.32 -9.19 3.86
N ALA A 67 -14.06 -10.50 3.86
CA ALA A 67 -12.77 -11.03 3.41
C ALA A 67 -12.49 -10.73 1.94
N ASN A 68 -13.47 -10.92 1.06
CA ASN A 68 -13.37 -10.61 -0.36
C ASN A 68 -13.15 -9.10 -0.58
N CYS A 69 -13.89 -8.25 0.14
CA CYS A 69 -13.71 -6.80 0.02
C CYS A 69 -12.30 -6.35 0.48
N ILE A 70 -11.76 -6.97 1.54
CA ILE A 70 -10.38 -6.71 1.98
C ILE A 70 -9.37 -7.17 0.91
N GLU A 71 -9.58 -8.35 0.33
CA GLU A 71 -8.75 -8.89 -0.74
C GLU A 71 -8.72 -7.93 -1.93
N GLU A 72 -9.88 -7.54 -2.46
CA GLU A 72 -9.99 -6.61 -3.59
C GLU A 72 -9.26 -5.28 -3.34
N ILE A 73 -9.33 -4.74 -2.12
CA ILE A 73 -8.63 -3.50 -1.76
C ILE A 73 -7.11 -3.70 -1.72
N ILE A 74 -6.62 -4.85 -1.24
CA ILE A 74 -5.18 -5.14 -1.13
C ILE A 74 -4.57 -5.47 -2.49
N THR A 75 -5.32 -6.16 -3.35
CA THR A 75 -4.88 -6.55 -4.69
C THR A 75 -5.09 -5.46 -5.74
N GLU A 76 -5.70 -4.33 -5.35
CA GLU A 76 -6.11 -3.23 -6.24
C GLU A 76 -6.98 -3.71 -7.41
N GLN A 77 -7.73 -4.80 -7.19
CA GLN A 77 -8.62 -5.35 -8.20
C GLN A 77 -9.88 -4.50 -8.33
N GLN A 78 -10.42 -4.44 -9.55
CA GLN A 78 -11.71 -3.79 -9.77
C GLN A 78 -12.80 -4.55 -9.01
N THR A 79 -13.55 -3.82 -8.18
CA THR A 79 -14.65 -4.35 -7.39
C THR A 79 -15.72 -4.95 -8.31
N ILE A 80 -16.00 -6.24 -8.14
CA ILE A 80 -17.03 -6.94 -8.93
C ILE A 80 -18.40 -6.82 -8.23
N PHE A 81 -18.41 -6.71 -6.90
CA PHE A 81 -19.63 -6.69 -6.08
C PHE A 81 -19.83 -5.36 -5.36
N GLU A 82 -21.07 -4.85 -5.34
CA GLU A 82 -21.35 -3.65 -4.58
C GLU A 82 -21.52 -3.97 -3.08
N TYR A 83 -20.62 -3.43 -2.27
CA TYR A 83 -20.62 -3.64 -0.83
C TYR A 83 -21.28 -2.47 -0.08
N PRO A 84 -22.01 -2.73 1.02
CA PRO A 84 -22.52 -1.67 1.88
C PRO A 84 -21.39 -0.77 2.36
N LYS A 85 -21.62 0.56 2.37
CA LYS A 85 -20.60 1.56 2.75
C LYS A 85 -19.92 1.25 4.09
N LYS A 86 -20.70 0.79 5.09
CA LYS A 86 -20.18 0.39 6.40
C LYS A 86 -19.16 -0.76 6.31
N MET A 87 -19.42 -1.73 5.45
CA MET A 87 -18.54 -2.89 5.24
C MET A 87 -17.26 -2.46 4.51
N ARG A 88 -17.38 -1.63 3.47
CA ARG A 88 -16.24 -1.10 2.73
C ARG A 88 -15.31 -0.27 3.62
N THR A 89 -15.87 0.64 4.45
CA THR A 89 -15.06 1.41 5.42
C THR A 89 -14.31 0.49 6.38
N LEU A 90 -14.96 -0.58 6.86
CA LEU A 90 -14.32 -1.55 7.75
C LEU A 90 -13.20 -2.33 7.02
N ALA A 91 -13.43 -2.72 5.77
CA ALA A 91 -12.45 -3.39 4.93
C ALA A 91 -11.22 -2.51 4.68
N GLU A 92 -11.42 -1.23 4.32
CA GLU A 92 -10.35 -0.24 4.14
C GLU A 92 -9.50 -0.07 5.41
N GLN A 93 -10.13 -0.02 6.58
CA GLN A 93 -9.42 0.06 7.86
C GLN A 93 -8.50 -1.16 8.07
N TYR A 94 -8.98 -2.36 7.77
CA TYR A 94 -8.17 -3.57 7.88
C TYR A 94 -7.08 -3.64 6.81
N ALA A 95 -7.38 -3.28 5.55
CA ALA A 95 -6.41 -3.23 4.48
C ALA A 95 -5.23 -2.31 4.81
N ARG A 96 -5.51 -1.08 5.31
CA ARG A 96 -4.46 -0.15 5.78
C ARG A 96 -3.57 -0.75 6.85
N ARG A 97 -4.13 -1.52 7.79
CA ARG A 97 -3.34 -2.22 8.83
C ARG A 97 -2.46 -3.32 8.24
N ILE A 98 -2.94 -4.02 7.22
CA ILE A 98 -2.20 -5.09 6.55
C ILE A 98 -1.03 -4.51 5.75
N ILE A 99 -1.29 -3.48 4.93
CA ILE A 99 -0.27 -2.78 4.14
C ILE A 99 0.82 -2.20 5.06
N ARG A 100 0.42 -1.53 6.15
CA ARG A 100 1.38 -0.99 7.14
C ARG A 100 2.25 -2.10 7.76
N LYS A 101 1.67 -3.26 8.07
CA LYS A 101 2.39 -4.40 8.63
C LYS A 101 3.37 -5.00 7.62
N GLN A 102 3.00 -5.05 6.34
CA GLN A 102 3.89 -5.53 5.28
C GLN A 102 5.07 -4.56 5.06
N ALA A 103 4.81 -3.25 5.06
CA ALA A 103 5.85 -2.24 4.93
C ALA A 103 6.91 -2.31 6.03
N SER A 104 6.51 -2.57 7.29
CA SER A 104 7.46 -2.71 8.40
C SER A 104 8.37 -3.95 8.34
N VAL A 105 7.98 -5.00 7.60
CA VAL A 105 8.81 -6.20 7.47
C VAL A 105 9.99 -5.96 6.51
N ILE A 106 9.85 -5.02 5.57
CA ILE A 106 10.90 -4.70 4.59
C ILE A 106 12.06 -3.93 5.25
N ASP A 107 11.79 -3.19 6.33
CA ASP A 107 12.80 -2.36 7.03
C ASP A 107 13.76 -3.19 7.91
N GLU A 108 13.34 -4.40 8.32
CA GLU A 108 14.17 -5.29 9.16
C GLU A 108 15.04 -6.26 8.35
N GLU A 109 14.87 -6.32 7.03
CA GLU A 109 15.81 -7.00 6.14
C GLU A 109 16.98 -6.06 5.86
N LYS A 110 18.00 -6.13 6.72
CA LYS A 110 19.27 -5.42 6.58
C LYS A 110 19.70 -5.47 5.10
N PRO A 111 19.81 -4.33 4.38
CA PRO A 111 20.08 -4.37 2.96
C PRO A 111 21.44 -5.04 2.77
N SER A 112 21.43 -6.26 2.25
CA SER A 112 22.56 -6.79 1.51
C SER A 112 22.93 -5.72 0.50
N PRO A 113 24.22 -5.32 0.38
CA PRO A 113 24.62 -4.36 -0.63
C PRO A 113 24.07 -4.87 -1.97
N PRO A 114 23.22 -4.07 -2.65
CA PRO A 114 22.68 -4.48 -3.93
C PRO A 114 23.83 -4.71 -4.90
N ASP A 115 23.86 -5.91 -5.48
CA ASP A 115 24.85 -6.32 -6.49
C ASP A 115 24.47 -5.68 -7.83
N TYR A 116 24.63 -4.36 -7.91
CA TYR A 116 24.42 -3.60 -9.13
C TYR A 116 25.61 -3.83 -10.07
N ALA A 117 25.45 -4.74 -11.02
CA ALA A 117 26.34 -4.80 -12.16
C ALA A 117 26.04 -3.62 -13.10
N ARG A 118 27.06 -2.80 -13.39
CA ARG A 118 26.99 -1.76 -14.42
C ARG A 118 26.86 -2.46 -15.77
N VAL A 119 25.65 -2.49 -16.32
CA VAL A 119 25.42 -2.95 -17.69
C VAL A 119 25.65 -1.75 -18.60
N ASP A 120 26.73 -1.78 -19.39
CA ASP A 120 26.88 -0.84 -20.50
C ASP A 120 25.86 -1.24 -21.57
N LEU A 121 24.81 -0.43 -21.73
CA LEU A 121 23.85 -0.62 -22.82
C LEU A 121 24.57 -0.23 -24.12
N PRO A 122 24.70 -1.14 -25.10
CA PRO A 122 25.14 -0.73 -26.42
C PRO A 122 24.11 0.25 -26.98
N ALA A 123 24.57 1.43 -27.39
CA ALA A 123 23.77 2.41 -28.11
C ALA A 123 23.28 1.78 -29.41
N TRP A 124 22.10 1.17 -29.39
CA TRP A 124 21.50 0.60 -30.58
C TRP A 124 21.01 1.74 -31.47
N GLN A 125 21.82 1.97 -32.50
CA GLN A 125 21.60 2.71 -33.75
C GLN A 125 20.27 3.47 -33.88
N ALA A 126 20.41 4.80 -33.92
CA ALA A 126 19.43 5.70 -34.48
C ALA A 126 19.02 5.27 -35.91
N GLY A 127 17.74 5.42 -36.22
CA GLY A 127 17.24 5.45 -37.59
C GLY A 127 16.13 4.45 -37.86
N ARG A 128 14.89 4.86 -37.56
CA ARG A 128 13.75 4.72 -38.46
C ARG A 128 12.62 5.63 -37.96
N ASP A 129 12.39 6.63 -38.79
CA ASP A 129 11.27 7.56 -38.77
C ASP A 129 9.93 6.82 -38.66
N ILE A 130 9.17 7.13 -37.61
CA ILE A 130 7.71 6.99 -37.55
C ILE A 130 7.17 8.15 -36.73
N THR A 131 7.42 9.37 -37.21
CA THR A 131 6.71 10.56 -36.72
C THR A 131 5.45 10.71 -37.55
N HIS A 132 4.44 9.89 -37.30
CA HIS A 132 3.06 10.22 -37.64
C HIS A 132 2.14 9.39 -36.76
N LEU A 133 1.72 9.97 -35.64
CA LEU A 133 0.30 10.24 -35.35
C LEU A 133 0.16 10.76 -33.91
N PHE A 134 -0.31 12.00 -33.84
CA PHE A 134 -1.18 12.54 -32.78
C PHE A 134 -0.61 12.78 -31.38
N PHE A 135 -0.13 14.02 -31.12
CA PHE A 135 -0.68 14.84 -30.02
C PHE A 135 -0.31 16.32 -30.19
N GLU A 136 -1.17 17.02 -30.92
CA GLU A 136 -1.36 18.48 -30.90
C GLU A 136 -2.65 18.65 -30.05
N SER A 137 -2.80 19.48 -29.02
CA SER A 137 -2.21 20.74 -28.65
C SER A 137 -2.56 21.01 -27.18
N HIS A 138 -1.63 21.54 -26.39
CA HIS A 138 -1.94 22.76 -25.64
C HIS A 138 -0.65 23.49 -25.27
N GLU A 139 -0.50 24.69 -25.83
CA GLU A 139 0.52 25.67 -25.48
C GLU A 139 0.48 25.98 -23.98
N PHE A 140 1.66 25.94 -23.34
CA PHE A 140 1.94 26.87 -22.26
C PHE A 140 3.35 27.43 -22.42
N ARG A 141 3.36 28.68 -22.87
CA ARG A 141 4.51 29.50 -23.22
C ARG A 141 5.41 29.70 -22.01
N LEU A 142 6.67 29.26 -22.11
CA LEU A 142 7.74 29.61 -21.18
C LEU A 142 8.12 31.09 -21.37
N GLY A 143 8.13 31.84 -20.27
CA GLY A 143 8.59 33.22 -20.20
C GLY A 143 9.48 33.44 -18.99
N GLN A 144 10.78 33.18 -19.20
CA GLN A 144 11.94 33.84 -18.58
C GLN A 144 12.23 33.67 -17.07
N ARG A 145 13.49 33.27 -16.81
CA ARG A 145 14.20 33.31 -15.52
C ARG A 145 14.39 34.75 -15.04
N PRO A 146 14.39 34.99 -13.72
CA PRO A 146 15.25 36.02 -13.13
C PRO A 146 16.56 35.43 -12.58
N ALA A 147 17.63 36.19 -12.78
CA ALA A 147 19.01 35.93 -12.40
C ALA A 147 19.24 35.99 -10.86
N PRO A 148 20.36 35.41 -10.35
CA PRO A 148 20.70 35.49 -8.94
C PRO A 148 21.23 36.88 -8.58
N VAL A 149 20.59 37.53 -7.60
CA VAL A 149 21.09 38.79 -7.01
C VAL A 149 22.13 38.47 -5.92
N GLN A 150 23.33 39.02 -6.11
CA GLN A 150 24.44 38.98 -5.16
C GLN A 150 24.19 39.97 -4.03
N GLY A 151 24.57 39.58 -2.81
CA GLY A 151 24.40 40.37 -1.60
C GLY A 151 25.36 41.54 -1.45
N LEU A 152 24.86 42.62 -0.85
CA LEU A 152 25.58 43.69 -0.13
C LEU A 152 24.62 44.11 1.00
N SER A 153 24.89 43.74 2.24
CA SER A 153 25.62 44.53 3.23
C SER A 153 24.78 45.62 3.92
N GLN A 154 24.53 45.37 5.20
CA GLN A 154 24.43 46.30 6.34
C GLN A 154 23.12 47.06 6.60
N GLY A 155 22.72 47.03 7.89
CA GLY A 155 21.87 48.06 8.50
C GLY A 155 20.87 47.57 9.55
N ILE A 156 21.34 47.04 10.69
CA ILE A 156 20.53 46.94 11.91
C ILE A 156 20.42 48.34 12.51
N ILE A 157 19.21 48.89 12.63
CA ILE A 157 18.88 49.87 13.67
C ILE A 157 17.50 49.52 14.26
N VAL A 158 17.53 49.25 15.55
CA VAL A 158 16.44 49.10 16.50
C VAL A 158 15.96 50.49 16.95
N HIS A 159 14.64 50.69 16.99
CA HIS A 159 13.85 51.46 17.97
C HIS A 159 12.43 51.52 17.38
N GLY A 160 11.37 50.96 17.99
CA GLY A 160 10.90 51.25 19.33
C GLY A 160 10.00 52.48 19.27
N LEU A 161 8.69 52.26 19.48
CA LEU A 161 7.71 53.11 20.18
C LEU A 161 6.32 53.15 19.49
N PHE A 162 5.31 52.77 20.27
CA PHE A 162 3.87 52.98 20.08
C PHE A 162 3.54 54.48 19.81
N PRO A 163 2.33 54.83 19.32
CA PRO A 163 1.22 55.06 20.26
C PRO A 163 -0.16 54.60 19.76
N ASP A 164 -1.00 54.29 20.74
CA ASP A 164 -2.46 54.31 20.69
C ASP A 164 -3.03 55.66 20.22
N GLY A 165 -4.20 55.60 19.59
CA GLY A 165 -5.04 56.73 19.19
C GLY A 165 -6.28 56.25 18.48
#